data_AF-A0A954UJR6-F1
#
_entry.id   AF-A0A954UJR6-F1
#
_cell.length_a   1.000
_cell.length_b   1.000
_cell.length_c   1.000
_cell.angle_alpha   90.00
_cell.angle_beta   90.00
_cell.angle_gamma   90.00
#
_symmetry.space_group_name_H-M   'P 1'
#
loop_
_entity.id
_entity.type
_entity.pdbx_description
1 polymer ?
#
loop_
_entity_poly.entity_id
_entity_poly.type
_entity_poly.pdbx_seq_one_letter_code
_entity_poly.pdbx_strand_id
1 'polypeptide(L)'
;MPVYRLTVRTLAVCETALSTTEVFLLRSIAAGLKSTDEITGVLGLDSRFVTGCLSELVRGDHVALVAPEGSRRQQLALSAKGQRTLATEAAEHPEERMIQLFWDGLTRRVVAVSDEGLVTVHDTKVQGWRRIPTIGGKPPTADDLDRVEVERMLDEATGRRKRLVSILSFLEVEKRYVMYRPAVALVYRGRTPSDLLVAFAINGKVSEVHGDAFARCDGIRRLKIASELKDDLGGPIALPETVKGGVEDDDNQGPEDRGLGEALLARAECDAAEEAVKEAVEQPERDAAMTRAREARERAKAAESSITRPTIRRLSMPEHAPLLRAALTDSRSRLLIVSPWIRAGVVNHRFVGSLRDLAKAGVAVYIGWGIGDDKERDLREVDARAIDDLERLSRDFDNVTFKYIGNTHAKVLIQDRRFAVYGSFNWLSFRGDPHRTFREEKSLMVTIPDKVDQLFDLELEQFATE
;
A
#
# COMPACT_ATOMS: atom_id res chain seq x y z
N MET A 1 1.34 -5.06 -6.22
CA MET A 1 1.21 -6.03 -7.33
C MET A 1 2.58 -6.38 -7.88
N PRO A 2 2.84 -7.62 -8.29
CA PRO A 2 4.18 -8.06 -8.68
C PRO A 2 4.57 -7.55 -10.06
N VAL A 3 5.79 -7.03 -10.18
CA VAL A 3 6.40 -6.60 -11.44
C VAL A 3 7.81 -7.19 -11.49
N TYR A 4 8.13 -7.89 -12.57
CA TYR A 4 9.49 -8.36 -12.82
C TYR A 4 10.29 -7.24 -13.48
N ARG A 5 11.43 -6.89 -12.89
CA ARG A 5 12.47 -6.10 -13.54
C ARG A 5 13.43 -7.05 -14.23
N LEU A 6 13.45 -7.00 -15.55
CA LEU A 6 14.22 -7.88 -16.42
C LEU A 6 15.36 -7.10 -17.07
N THR A 7 16.56 -7.67 -17.04
CA THR A 7 17.66 -7.24 -17.91
C THR A 7 17.78 -8.28 -19.01
N VAL A 8 17.48 -7.88 -20.23
CA VAL A 8 17.36 -8.78 -21.38
C VAL A 8 18.45 -8.46 -22.38
N ARG A 9 19.18 -9.50 -22.78
CA ARG A 9 20.16 -9.44 -23.85
C ARG A 9 19.41 -9.56 -25.17
N THR A 10 19.59 -8.58 -26.04
CA THR A 10 18.85 -8.43 -27.29
C THR A 10 19.82 -8.23 -28.44
N LEU A 11 19.45 -8.75 -29.61
CA LEU A 11 20.10 -8.39 -30.85
C LEU A 11 19.27 -7.28 -31.50
N ALA A 12 19.85 -6.10 -31.67
CA ALA A 12 19.12 -4.94 -32.18
C ALA A 12 19.92 -4.22 -33.28
N VAL A 13 19.20 -3.58 -34.19
CA VAL A 13 19.77 -2.61 -35.14
C VAL A 13 19.57 -1.23 -34.53
N CYS A 14 20.65 -0.46 -34.43
CA CYS A 14 20.61 0.91 -33.93
C CYS A 14 20.59 1.89 -35.10
N GLU A 15 19.91 3.03 -34.94
CA GLU A 15 20.02 4.11 -35.91
C GLU A 15 21.46 4.56 -35.90
N THR A 16 22.07 4.50 -37.07
CA THR A 16 23.32 5.15 -37.35
C THR A 16 23.23 6.62 -36.97
N ALA A 17 24.32 7.20 -36.45
CA ALA A 17 24.32 8.61 -36.05
C ALA A 17 24.16 9.55 -37.25
N LEU A 18 24.36 9.03 -38.46
CA LEU A 18 24.19 9.70 -39.73
C LEU A 18 22.94 9.21 -40.45
N SER A 19 22.22 10.16 -41.06
CA SER A 19 21.15 9.88 -42.00
C SER A 19 21.67 9.18 -43.26
N THR A 20 20.79 8.49 -43.99
CA THR A 20 21.13 7.86 -45.26
C THR A 20 21.79 8.85 -46.23
N THR A 21 21.27 10.08 -46.31
CA THR A 21 21.85 11.15 -47.14
C THR A 21 23.28 11.47 -46.72
N GLU A 22 23.53 11.64 -45.42
CA GLU A 22 24.87 11.94 -44.90
C GLU A 22 25.86 10.81 -45.19
N VAL A 23 25.43 9.54 -45.08
CA VAL A 23 26.24 8.38 -45.48
C VAL A 23 26.56 8.43 -46.98
N PHE A 24 25.59 8.77 -47.84
CA PHE A 24 25.82 8.94 -49.28
C PHE A 24 26.74 10.12 -49.61
N LEU A 25 26.69 11.21 -48.85
CA LEU A 25 27.64 12.32 -48.98
C LEU A 25 29.06 11.89 -48.62
N LEU A 26 29.23 11.12 -47.52
CA LEU A 26 30.54 10.56 -47.17
C LEU A 26 31.07 9.59 -48.25
N ARG A 27 30.21 8.74 -48.81
CA ARG A 27 30.55 7.85 -49.94
C ARG A 27 30.95 8.64 -51.19
N SER A 28 30.24 9.74 -51.47
CA SER A 28 30.51 10.63 -52.61
C SER A 28 31.88 11.29 -52.50
N ILE A 29 32.24 11.77 -51.30
CA ILE A 29 33.56 12.36 -51.04
C ILE A 29 34.64 11.27 -51.07
N ALA A 30 34.37 10.07 -50.54
CA ALA A 30 35.29 8.92 -50.65
C ALA A 30 35.56 8.50 -52.10
N ALA A 31 34.54 8.59 -52.96
CA ALA A 31 34.63 8.31 -54.39
C ALA A 31 35.36 9.41 -55.18
N GLY A 32 35.73 10.52 -54.54
CA GLY A 32 36.55 11.58 -55.12
C GLY A 32 35.80 12.83 -55.57
N LEU A 33 34.52 13.00 -55.19
CA LEU A 33 33.81 14.27 -55.39
C LEU A 33 34.26 15.30 -54.36
N LYS A 34 34.69 16.48 -54.83
CA LYS A 34 35.44 17.46 -54.02
C LYS A 34 34.69 18.77 -53.79
N SER A 35 33.55 18.97 -54.42
CA SER A 35 32.76 20.20 -54.29
C SER A 35 31.26 19.92 -54.11
N THR A 36 30.55 20.86 -53.49
CA THR A 36 29.10 20.78 -53.31
C THR A 36 28.36 20.70 -54.66
N ASP A 37 28.84 21.41 -55.68
CA ASP A 37 28.26 21.41 -57.03
C ASP A 37 28.42 20.04 -57.72
N GLU A 38 29.56 19.39 -57.56
CA GLU A 38 29.77 18.02 -58.07
C GLU A 38 28.83 17.02 -57.38
N ILE A 39 28.71 17.09 -56.07
CA ILE A 39 27.89 16.17 -55.27
C ILE A 39 26.40 16.38 -55.59
N THR A 40 25.93 17.63 -55.67
CA THR A 40 24.54 17.94 -56.04
C THR A 40 24.22 17.49 -57.46
N GLY A 41 25.14 17.70 -58.41
CA GLY A 41 24.98 17.27 -59.81
C GLY A 41 24.90 15.75 -59.96
N VAL A 42 25.68 14.99 -59.19
CA VAL A 42 25.68 13.52 -59.23
C VAL A 42 24.46 12.92 -58.51
N LEU A 43 24.09 13.47 -57.35
CA LEU A 43 22.97 12.93 -56.55
C LEU A 43 21.61 13.46 -57.00
N GLY A 44 21.55 14.50 -57.83
CA GLY A 44 20.30 15.12 -58.28
C GLY A 44 19.52 15.80 -57.16
N LEU A 45 20.22 16.24 -56.10
CA LEU A 45 19.62 16.82 -54.89
C LEU A 45 19.70 18.34 -54.90
N ASP A 46 18.78 18.99 -54.20
CA ASP A 46 18.78 20.45 -54.03
C ASP A 46 20.06 20.94 -53.31
N SER A 47 20.64 22.03 -53.84
CA SER A 47 21.92 22.57 -53.37
C SER A 47 21.85 23.10 -51.94
N ARG A 48 20.72 23.67 -51.51
CA ARG A 48 20.56 24.16 -50.13
C ARG A 48 20.46 22.99 -49.17
N PHE A 49 19.76 21.92 -49.56
CA PHE A 49 19.67 20.69 -48.78
C PHE A 49 21.04 20.03 -48.58
N VAL A 50 21.81 19.82 -49.67
CA VAL A 50 23.15 19.23 -49.59
C VAL A 50 24.11 20.10 -48.77
N THR A 51 24.05 21.43 -48.92
CA THR A 51 24.85 22.37 -48.12
C THR A 51 24.52 22.26 -46.63
N GLY A 52 23.24 22.08 -46.28
CA GLY A 52 22.79 21.86 -44.90
C GLY A 52 23.38 20.58 -44.30
N CYS A 53 23.26 19.46 -45.00
CA CYS A 53 23.84 18.17 -44.57
C CYS A 53 25.36 18.20 -44.48
N LEU A 54 26.05 18.81 -45.45
CA LEU A 54 27.51 18.98 -45.40
C LEU A 54 27.95 19.84 -44.22
N SER A 55 27.17 20.86 -43.86
CA SER A 55 27.45 21.70 -42.69
C SER A 55 27.36 20.92 -41.38
N GLU A 56 26.41 20.00 -41.26
CA GLU A 56 26.30 19.07 -40.13
C GLU A 56 27.47 18.08 -40.10
N LEU A 57 27.84 17.52 -41.24
CA LEU A 57 29.00 16.62 -41.36
C LEU A 57 30.33 17.30 -41.02
N VAL A 58 30.50 18.58 -41.38
CA VAL A 58 31.65 19.39 -40.99
C VAL A 58 31.62 19.68 -39.49
N ARG A 59 30.46 20.07 -38.94
CA ARG A 59 30.31 20.30 -37.48
C ARG A 59 30.58 19.04 -36.67
N GLY A 60 30.18 17.88 -37.19
CA GLY A 60 30.41 16.57 -36.62
C GLY A 60 31.84 16.04 -36.85
N ASP A 61 32.73 16.81 -37.47
CA ASP A 61 34.11 16.42 -37.77
C ASP A 61 34.20 15.16 -38.65
N HIS A 62 33.21 14.89 -39.50
CA HIS A 62 33.23 13.80 -40.48
C HIS A 62 33.83 14.26 -41.82
N VAL A 63 33.68 15.54 -42.15
CA VAL A 63 34.19 16.17 -43.39
C VAL A 63 35.02 17.39 -43.01
N ALA A 64 36.15 17.58 -43.71
CA ALA A 64 37.02 18.74 -43.58
C ALA A 64 37.07 19.52 -44.89
N LEU A 65 37.22 20.84 -44.79
CA LEU A 65 37.49 21.72 -45.91
C LEU A 65 39.00 21.92 -46.03
N VAL A 66 39.59 21.36 -47.08
CA VAL A 66 41.03 21.42 -47.35
C VAL A 66 41.27 22.41 -48.48
N ALA A 67 42.27 23.28 -48.34
CA ALA A 67 42.74 24.15 -49.42
C ALA A 67 44.05 23.57 -49.98
N PRO A 68 44.04 22.93 -51.16
CA PRO A 68 45.27 22.46 -51.80
C PRO A 68 46.21 23.63 -52.10
N GLU A 69 47.53 23.40 -51.97
CA GLU A 69 48.53 24.40 -52.32
C GLU A 69 48.36 24.89 -53.78
N GLY A 70 48.27 26.20 -53.95
CA GLY A 70 48.07 26.84 -55.26
C GLY A 70 46.61 26.97 -55.73
N SER A 71 45.63 26.45 -54.98
CA SER A 71 44.20 26.61 -55.29
C SER A 71 43.54 27.70 -54.44
N ARG A 72 42.76 28.60 -55.07
CA ARG A 72 41.87 29.55 -54.35
C ARG A 72 40.55 28.91 -53.89
N ARG A 73 40.29 27.65 -54.24
CA ARG A 73 39.05 26.92 -53.91
C ARG A 73 39.32 25.86 -52.84
N GLN A 74 38.46 25.86 -51.82
CA GLN A 74 38.39 24.80 -50.82
C GLN A 74 37.78 23.54 -51.45
N GLN A 75 38.26 22.37 -51.02
CA GLN A 75 37.81 21.06 -51.44
C GLN A 75 37.33 20.28 -50.21
N LEU A 76 36.29 19.47 -50.41
CA LEU A 76 35.78 18.55 -49.41
C LEU A 76 36.70 17.34 -49.33
N ALA A 77 37.10 16.97 -48.12
CA ALA A 77 37.85 15.74 -47.86
C ALA A 77 37.29 15.05 -46.61
N LEU A 78 37.38 13.72 -46.55
CA LEU A 78 37.02 12.99 -45.35
C LEU A 78 38.07 13.21 -44.26
N SER A 79 37.60 13.47 -43.03
CA SER A 79 38.48 13.44 -41.85
C SER A 79 38.84 11.98 -41.48
N ALA A 80 39.78 11.79 -40.55
CA ALA A 80 40.06 10.47 -39.99
C ALA A 80 38.81 9.85 -39.31
N LYS A 81 37.98 10.68 -38.68
CA LYS A 81 36.69 10.25 -38.11
C LYS A 81 35.70 9.90 -39.22
N GLY A 82 35.61 10.69 -40.29
CA GLY A 82 34.77 10.42 -41.46
C GLY A 82 35.09 9.10 -42.14
N GLN A 83 36.39 8.80 -42.34
CA GLN A 83 36.85 7.53 -42.91
C GLN A 83 36.48 6.33 -42.04
N ARG A 84 36.69 6.42 -40.72
CA ARG A 84 36.27 5.37 -39.77
C ARG A 84 34.75 5.20 -39.75
N THR A 85 34.01 6.31 -39.71
CA THR A 85 32.54 6.30 -39.70
C THR A 85 32.01 5.64 -40.96
N LEU A 86 32.54 5.99 -42.13
CA LEU A 86 32.15 5.36 -43.40
C LEU A 86 32.44 3.85 -43.43
N ALA A 87 33.56 3.42 -42.85
CA ALA A 87 33.92 2.01 -42.77
C ALA A 87 33.01 1.22 -41.81
N THR A 88 32.51 1.85 -40.74
CA THR A 88 31.63 1.23 -39.75
C THR A 88 30.15 1.27 -40.18
N GLU A 89 29.68 2.39 -40.73
CA GLU A 89 28.28 2.62 -41.12
C GLU A 89 27.88 1.97 -42.44
N ALA A 90 28.86 1.58 -43.27
CA ALA A 90 28.58 0.80 -44.46
C ALA A 90 27.98 -0.59 -44.17
N ALA A 91 27.97 -1.00 -42.91
CA ALA A 91 27.35 -2.22 -42.46
C ALA A 91 26.43 -1.93 -41.26
N GLU A 92 25.13 -1.97 -41.50
CA GLU A 92 24.12 -2.08 -40.45
C GLU A 92 24.33 -3.43 -39.73
N HIS A 93 25.25 -3.45 -38.78
CA HIS A 93 25.55 -4.66 -38.02
C HIS A 93 24.56 -4.80 -36.87
N PRO A 94 23.90 -5.96 -36.73
CA PRO A 94 23.21 -6.31 -35.51
C PRO A 94 24.17 -6.21 -34.31
N GLU A 95 23.81 -5.40 -33.32
CA GLU A 95 24.58 -5.28 -32.06
C GLU A 95 23.85 -6.01 -30.93
N GLU A 96 24.60 -6.73 -30.10
CA GLU A 96 24.08 -7.21 -28.82
C GLU A 96 23.96 -6.05 -27.84
N ARG A 97 22.76 -5.85 -27.28
CA ARG A 97 22.49 -4.83 -26.27
C ARG A 97 21.69 -5.36 -25.11
N MET A 98 22.00 -4.82 -23.93
CA MET A 98 21.27 -5.05 -22.71
C MET A 98 20.20 -3.99 -22.56
N ILE A 99 18.93 -4.40 -22.58
CA ILE A 99 17.80 -3.52 -22.30
C ILE A 99 17.17 -3.89 -20.96
N GLN A 100 16.73 -2.87 -20.22
CA GLN A 100 15.94 -3.06 -19.01
C GLN A 100 14.47 -2.89 -19.36
N LEU A 101 13.65 -3.86 -18.94
CA LEU A 101 12.21 -3.83 -19.16
C LEU A 101 11.45 -4.34 -17.94
N PHE A 102 10.19 -3.91 -17.83
CA PHE A 102 9.32 -4.26 -16.73
C PHE A 102 8.18 -5.12 -17.24
N TRP A 103 7.96 -6.24 -16.57
CA TRP A 103 6.96 -7.24 -16.94
C TRP A 103 5.98 -7.44 -15.80
N ASP A 104 4.70 -7.16 -16.03
CA ASP A 104 3.68 -7.30 -15.00
C ASP A 104 3.41 -8.78 -14.71
N GLY A 105 3.62 -9.17 -13.45
CA GLY A 105 3.50 -10.56 -13.02
C GLY A 105 2.07 -11.08 -12.93
N LEU A 106 1.07 -10.19 -13.08
CA LEU A 106 -0.35 -10.52 -13.06
C LEU A 106 -0.89 -10.61 -14.49
N THR A 107 -0.70 -9.56 -15.29
CA THR A 107 -1.23 -9.50 -16.66
C THR A 107 -0.35 -10.20 -17.69
N ARG A 108 0.89 -10.58 -17.32
CA ARG A 108 1.87 -11.24 -18.19
C ARG A 108 2.17 -10.42 -19.46
N ARG A 109 2.38 -9.11 -19.27
CA ARG A 109 2.66 -8.15 -20.35
C ARG A 109 3.77 -7.18 -19.96
N VAL A 110 4.42 -6.60 -20.96
CA VAL A 110 5.39 -5.53 -20.75
C VAL A 110 4.66 -4.25 -20.34
N VAL A 111 5.18 -3.54 -19.34
CA VAL A 111 4.56 -2.33 -18.80
C VAL A 111 5.55 -1.17 -18.74
N ALA A 112 5.07 0.02 -19.11
CA ALA A 112 5.82 1.27 -18.96
C ALA A 112 5.72 1.73 -17.50
N VAL A 113 6.70 1.36 -16.69
CA VAL A 113 6.82 1.76 -15.27
C VAL A 113 8.25 2.21 -15.01
N SER A 114 8.44 3.24 -14.19
CA SER A 114 9.77 3.66 -13.73
C SER A 114 10.14 2.96 -12.42
N ASP A 115 11.45 2.83 -12.16
CA ASP A 115 11.95 2.27 -10.89
C ASP A 115 11.48 3.10 -9.67
N GLU A 116 11.23 4.40 -9.82
CA GLU A 116 10.83 5.32 -8.74
C GLU A 116 9.50 4.93 -8.06
N GLY A 117 8.63 4.18 -8.73
CA GLY A 117 7.34 3.72 -8.20
C GLY A 117 7.33 2.27 -7.72
N LEU A 118 8.45 1.56 -7.77
CA LEU A 118 8.53 0.14 -7.42
C LEU A 118 9.21 -0.06 -6.07
N VAL A 119 8.66 -0.96 -5.27
CA VAL A 119 9.19 -1.32 -3.95
C VAL A 119 9.73 -2.75 -3.94
N THR A 120 10.72 -3.02 -3.10
CA THR A 120 11.31 -4.34 -2.96
C THR A 120 10.47 -5.25 -2.06
N VAL A 121 10.79 -6.54 -2.03
CA VAL A 121 10.21 -7.48 -1.07
C VAL A 121 10.42 -7.02 0.37
N HIS A 122 11.58 -6.44 0.69
CA HIS A 122 11.88 -5.96 2.04
C HIS A 122 10.94 -4.82 2.42
N ASP A 123 10.80 -3.82 1.54
CA ASP A 123 9.95 -2.65 1.78
C ASP A 123 8.48 -3.04 2.00
N THR A 124 7.97 -4.01 1.22
CA THR A 124 6.60 -4.51 1.42
C THR A 124 6.39 -5.10 2.82
N LYS A 125 7.40 -5.74 3.42
CA LYS A 125 7.32 -6.28 4.79
C LYS A 125 7.33 -5.15 5.82
N VAL A 126 8.20 -4.17 5.64
CA VAL A 126 8.32 -3.01 6.55
C VAL A 126 7.01 -2.22 6.58
N GLN A 127 6.40 -2.00 5.42
CA GLN A 127 5.14 -1.24 5.32
C GLN A 127 3.88 -2.07 5.60
N GLY A 128 4.03 -3.37 5.92
CA GLY A 128 2.89 -4.27 6.17
C GLY A 128 2.00 -4.48 4.94
N TRP A 129 2.53 -4.29 3.73
CA TRP A 129 1.77 -4.40 2.49
C TRP A 129 1.52 -5.85 2.10
N ARG A 130 0.30 -6.11 1.65
CA ARG A 130 -0.06 -7.42 1.12
C ARG A 130 0.52 -7.62 -0.27
N ARG A 131 1.35 -8.66 -0.41
CA ARG A 131 1.95 -9.04 -1.69
C ARG A 131 0.98 -9.92 -2.48
N ILE A 132 0.67 -9.48 -3.70
CA ILE A 132 -0.03 -10.31 -4.67
C ILE A 132 1.00 -11.24 -5.33
N PRO A 133 0.78 -12.57 -5.36
CA PRO A 133 1.70 -13.51 -5.99
C PRO A 133 1.68 -13.35 -7.51
N THR A 134 2.75 -13.80 -8.16
CA THR A 134 2.81 -13.85 -9.62
C THR A 134 1.89 -14.95 -10.14
N ILE A 135 1.18 -14.65 -11.24
CA ILE A 135 0.30 -15.60 -11.90
C ILE A 135 1.15 -16.62 -12.67
N GLY A 136 0.74 -17.89 -12.65
CA GLY A 136 1.37 -18.97 -13.43
C GLY A 136 2.66 -19.55 -12.85
N GLY A 137 3.21 -18.99 -11.77
CA GLY A 137 4.34 -19.55 -11.01
C GLY A 137 5.71 -19.60 -11.73
N LYS A 138 5.73 -19.49 -13.06
CA LYS A 138 6.95 -19.45 -13.86
C LYS A 138 7.39 -18.01 -14.10
N PRO A 139 8.65 -17.64 -13.81
CA PRO A 139 9.23 -16.38 -14.22
C PRO A 139 9.19 -16.21 -15.74
N PRO A 140 9.10 -14.97 -16.26
CA PRO A 140 9.17 -14.73 -17.70
C PRO A 140 10.55 -15.08 -18.25
N THR A 141 10.56 -15.54 -19.49
CA THR A 141 11.72 -15.92 -20.31
C THR A 141 11.79 -15.03 -21.55
N ALA A 142 12.86 -15.15 -22.34
CA ALA A 142 13.01 -14.36 -23.55
C ALA A 142 11.89 -14.64 -24.57
N ASP A 143 11.41 -15.89 -24.62
CA ASP A 143 10.33 -16.34 -25.52
C ASP A 143 8.96 -15.76 -25.16
N ASP A 144 8.77 -15.32 -23.90
CA ASP A 144 7.54 -14.68 -23.47
C ASP A 144 7.43 -13.23 -23.97
N LEU A 145 8.53 -12.62 -24.44
CA LEU A 145 8.57 -11.21 -24.81
C LEU A 145 8.05 -10.97 -26.23
N ASP A 146 7.01 -10.16 -26.35
CA ASP A 146 6.53 -9.70 -27.65
C ASP A 146 7.35 -8.51 -28.15
N ARG A 147 7.92 -8.64 -29.34
CA ARG A 147 8.77 -7.60 -29.95
C ARG A 147 8.01 -6.28 -30.11
N VAL A 148 6.79 -6.32 -30.64
CA VAL A 148 6.00 -5.12 -30.97
C VAL A 148 5.63 -4.39 -29.68
N GLU A 149 5.29 -5.12 -28.62
CA GLU A 149 4.98 -4.54 -27.31
C GLU A 149 6.22 -3.86 -26.68
N VAL A 150 7.39 -4.51 -26.75
CA VAL A 150 8.65 -3.95 -26.21
C VAL A 150 9.11 -2.73 -26.99
N GLU A 151 9.12 -2.78 -28.33
CA GLU A 151 9.52 -1.65 -29.19
C GLU A 151 8.64 -0.42 -28.92
N ARG A 152 7.31 -0.61 -28.85
CA ARG A 152 6.37 0.46 -28.49
C ARG A 152 6.67 1.09 -27.13
N MET A 153 7.01 0.28 -26.13
CA MET A 153 7.33 0.75 -24.78
C MET A 153 8.66 1.54 -24.76
N LEU A 154 9.68 1.08 -25.50
CA LEU A 154 10.96 1.78 -25.61
C LEU A 154 10.82 3.15 -26.29
N ASP A 155 9.96 3.26 -27.30
CA ASP A 155 9.63 4.53 -27.97
C ASP A 155 8.96 5.53 -27.00
N GLU A 156 8.06 5.05 -26.14
CA GLU A 156 7.36 5.87 -25.14
C GLU A 156 8.32 6.37 -24.03
N ALA A 157 9.31 5.57 -23.64
CA ALA A 157 10.22 5.87 -22.52
C ALA A 157 11.40 6.80 -22.87
N THR A 158 11.89 6.76 -24.12
CA THR A 158 13.13 7.46 -24.51
C THR A 158 12.91 8.87 -25.05
N GLY A 159 11.68 9.24 -25.42
CA GLY A 159 11.41 10.49 -26.13
C GLY A 159 12.20 10.57 -27.46
N ARG A 160 12.10 11.69 -28.19
CA ARG A 160 12.69 11.85 -29.54
C ARG A 160 14.24 11.81 -29.61
N ARG A 161 14.97 11.31 -28.62
CA ARG A 161 16.43 11.24 -28.61
C ARG A 161 16.92 9.82 -28.38
N LYS A 162 17.51 9.26 -29.44
CA LYS A 162 18.10 7.92 -29.60
C LYS A 162 17.09 6.78 -29.68
N ARG A 163 16.54 6.58 -30.88
CA ARG A 163 15.80 5.36 -31.24
C ARG A 163 16.73 4.15 -31.23
N LEU A 164 16.36 3.14 -30.45
CA LEU A 164 16.58 1.76 -30.86
C LEU A 164 15.72 1.56 -32.12
N VAL A 165 16.31 1.25 -33.27
CA VAL A 165 15.57 1.24 -34.55
C VAL A 165 14.71 0.02 -34.68
N SER A 166 15.24 -1.15 -34.32
CA SER A 166 14.44 -2.37 -34.21
C SER A 166 15.17 -3.44 -33.41
N ILE A 167 14.41 -4.16 -32.60
CA ILE A 167 14.86 -5.39 -31.96
C ILE A 167 14.71 -6.53 -32.98
N LEU A 168 15.80 -7.22 -33.30
CA LEU A 168 15.74 -8.41 -34.16
C LEU A 168 15.30 -9.64 -33.37
N SER A 169 15.87 -9.83 -32.18
CA SER A 169 15.50 -10.95 -31.29
C SER A 169 15.87 -10.69 -29.82
N PHE A 170 15.18 -11.38 -28.93
CA PHE A 170 15.55 -11.52 -27.52
C PHE A 170 16.40 -12.78 -27.39
N LEU A 171 17.65 -12.65 -26.94
CA LEU A 171 18.56 -13.78 -26.80
C LEU A 171 18.33 -14.48 -25.45
N GLU A 172 18.38 -13.72 -24.36
CA GLU A 172 18.31 -14.28 -23.02
C GLU A 172 17.88 -13.24 -21.97
N VAL A 173 17.24 -13.71 -20.88
CA VAL A 173 16.98 -12.91 -19.68
C VAL A 173 18.12 -13.12 -18.69
N GLU A 174 19.06 -12.17 -18.66
CA GLU A 174 20.29 -12.21 -17.86
C GLU A 174 20.04 -11.99 -16.36
N LYS A 175 19.15 -11.05 -16.03
CA LYS A 175 18.80 -10.75 -14.64
C LYS A 175 17.30 -10.63 -14.47
N ARG A 176 16.81 -11.14 -13.34
CA ARG A 176 15.41 -11.09 -12.94
C ARG A 176 15.28 -10.68 -11.48
N TYR A 177 14.51 -9.63 -11.23
CA TYR A 177 14.17 -9.19 -9.89
C TYR A 177 12.66 -9.06 -9.77
N VAL A 178 12.08 -9.62 -8.70
CA VAL A 178 10.67 -9.40 -8.39
C VAL A 178 10.55 -8.15 -7.54
N MET A 179 9.93 -7.14 -8.10
CA MET A 179 9.55 -5.90 -7.44
C MET A 179 8.03 -5.85 -7.26
N TYR A 180 7.55 -4.86 -6.53
CA TYR A 180 6.11 -4.65 -6.31
C TYR A 180 5.73 -3.21 -6.61
N ARG A 181 4.70 -3.04 -7.44
CA ARG A 181 4.03 -1.77 -7.66
C ARG A 181 2.92 -1.57 -6.61
N PRO A 182 2.87 -0.44 -5.90
CA PRO A 182 1.76 -0.10 -5.01
C PRO A 182 0.43 -0.07 -5.78
N ALA A 183 -0.62 -0.63 -5.21
CA ALA A 183 -1.98 -0.60 -5.76
C ALA A 183 -3.00 -0.82 -4.64
N VAL A 184 -4.21 -0.32 -4.83
CA VAL A 184 -5.33 -0.55 -3.91
C VAL A 184 -6.18 -1.67 -4.47
N ALA A 185 -6.40 -2.73 -3.69
CA ALA A 185 -7.35 -3.78 -4.03
C ALA A 185 -8.73 -3.39 -3.49
N LEU A 186 -9.73 -3.33 -4.36
CA LEU A 186 -11.13 -3.09 -4.03
C LEU A 186 -11.84 -4.43 -4.05
N VAL A 187 -12.41 -4.85 -2.92
CA VAL A 187 -13.14 -6.11 -2.83
C VAL A 187 -14.62 -5.83 -2.75
N TYR A 188 -15.36 -6.35 -3.72
CA TYR A 188 -16.81 -6.28 -3.81
C TYR A 188 -17.39 -7.63 -3.42
N ARG A 189 -18.46 -7.60 -2.62
CA ARG A 189 -19.20 -8.80 -2.22
C ARG A 189 -20.64 -8.66 -2.69
N GLY A 190 -21.10 -9.64 -3.47
CA GLY A 190 -22.50 -9.78 -3.86
C GLY A 190 -23.37 -10.22 -2.68
N ARG A 191 -24.68 -10.37 -2.94
CA ARG A 191 -25.64 -10.80 -1.91
C ARG A 191 -25.36 -12.23 -1.43
N THR A 192 -24.73 -13.04 -2.27
CA THR A 192 -24.28 -14.39 -1.94
C THR A 192 -22.85 -14.36 -1.42
N PRO A 193 -22.51 -15.07 -0.31
CA PRO A 193 -21.14 -15.10 0.24
C PRO A 193 -20.07 -15.63 -0.72
N SER A 194 -20.46 -16.35 -1.77
CA SER A 194 -19.60 -16.86 -2.84
C SER A 194 -19.21 -15.80 -3.88
N ASP A 195 -19.94 -14.68 -3.93
CA ASP A 195 -19.82 -13.71 -5.00
C ASP A 195 -18.83 -12.63 -4.59
N LEU A 196 -17.54 -12.97 -4.62
CA LEU A 196 -16.46 -12.02 -4.36
C LEU A 196 -15.82 -11.60 -5.68
N LEU A 197 -15.66 -10.29 -5.85
CA LEU A 197 -14.96 -9.70 -6.99
C LEU A 197 -13.87 -8.78 -6.47
N VAL A 198 -12.68 -8.88 -7.05
CA VAL A 198 -11.54 -8.04 -6.68
C VAL A 198 -11.11 -7.20 -7.88
N ALA A 199 -11.15 -5.88 -7.74
CA ALA A 199 -10.60 -4.94 -8.70
C ALA A 199 -9.32 -4.31 -8.15
N PHE A 200 -8.44 -3.84 -9.03
CA PHE A 200 -7.21 -3.16 -8.63
C PHE A 200 -7.23 -1.72 -9.14
N ALA A 201 -7.01 -0.76 -8.25
CA ALA A 201 -6.78 0.64 -8.60
C ALA A 201 -5.29 0.98 -8.52
N ILE A 202 -4.76 1.53 -9.62
CA ILE A 202 -3.36 1.91 -9.79
C ILE A 202 -3.35 3.41 -10.08
N ASN A 203 -2.61 4.20 -9.31
CA ASN A 203 -2.56 5.67 -9.45
C ASN A 203 -3.96 6.30 -9.51
N GLY A 204 -4.88 5.82 -8.67
CA GLY A 204 -6.26 6.31 -8.58
C GLY A 204 -7.21 5.83 -9.70
N LYS A 205 -6.76 5.02 -10.65
CA LYS A 205 -7.60 4.46 -11.74
C LYS A 205 -7.80 2.97 -11.59
N VAL A 206 -9.05 2.52 -11.65
CA VAL A 206 -9.39 1.09 -11.66
C VAL A 206 -8.88 0.47 -12.97
N SER A 207 -8.20 -0.66 -12.85
CA SER A 207 -7.67 -1.44 -13.97
C SER A 207 -8.39 -2.77 -14.09
N GLU A 208 -9.33 -2.84 -15.02
CA GLU A 208 -10.11 -4.04 -15.32
C GLU A 208 -9.21 -5.21 -15.71
N VAL A 209 -8.19 -4.96 -16.54
CA VAL A 209 -7.23 -5.97 -17.02
C VAL A 209 -6.56 -6.72 -15.86
N HIS A 210 -6.22 -6.02 -14.77
CA HIS A 210 -5.60 -6.63 -13.59
C HIS A 210 -6.63 -7.41 -12.75
N GLY A 211 -7.85 -6.87 -12.61
CA GLY A 211 -8.96 -7.57 -11.95
C GLY A 211 -9.28 -8.89 -12.64
N ASP A 212 -9.42 -8.87 -13.97
CA ASP A 212 -9.68 -10.05 -14.79
C ASP A 212 -8.55 -11.08 -14.72
N ALA A 213 -7.29 -10.62 -14.81
CA ALA A 213 -6.14 -11.50 -14.69
C ALA A 213 -6.10 -12.20 -13.32
N PHE A 214 -6.39 -11.47 -12.25
CA PHE A 214 -6.46 -11.99 -10.90
C PHE A 214 -7.61 -13.00 -10.72
N ALA A 215 -8.79 -12.70 -11.25
CA ALA A 215 -9.96 -13.58 -11.22
C ALA A 215 -9.70 -14.89 -11.97
N ARG A 216 -9.12 -14.82 -13.18
CA ARG A 216 -8.76 -16.00 -14.01
C ARG A 216 -7.84 -16.99 -13.29
N CYS A 217 -7.08 -16.54 -12.30
CA CYS A 217 -6.09 -17.36 -11.60
C CYS A 217 -6.53 -17.81 -10.21
N ASP A 218 -7.84 -17.72 -9.93
CA ASP A 218 -8.42 -18.04 -8.63
C ASP A 218 -7.71 -17.28 -7.49
N GLY A 219 -7.39 -16.01 -7.75
CA GLY A 219 -6.60 -15.16 -6.86
C GLY A 219 -7.24 -15.02 -5.48
N ILE A 220 -8.58 -15.02 -5.41
CA ILE A 220 -9.36 -14.95 -4.18
C ILE A 220 -9.05 -16.14 -3.27
N ARG A 221 -9.07 -17.37 -3.81
CA ARG A 221 -8.76 -18.58 -3.06
C ARG A 221 -7.29 -18.66 -2.69
N ARG A 222 -6.39 -18.35 -3.62
CA ARG A 222 -4.93 -18.41 -3.41
C ARG A 222 -4.45 -17.44 -2.33
N LEU A 223 -5.05 -16.26 -2.28
CA LEU A 223 -4.78 -15.27 -1.25
C LEU A 223 -5.70 -15.37 -0.04
N LYS A 224 -6.51 -16.44 0.08
CA LYS A 224 -7.42 -16.64 1.22
C LYS A 224 -8.27 -15.39 1.54
N ILE A 225 -8.59 -14.60 0.51
CA ILE A 225 -9.31 -13.32 0.66
C ILE A 225 -10.71 -13.59 1.22
N ALA A 226 -11.36 -14.66 0.77
CA ALA A 226 -12.68 -15.05 1.25
C ALA A 226 -12.70 -15.47 2.73
N SER A 227 -11.67 -16.14 3.24
CA SER A 227 -11.60 -16.52 4.66
C SER A 227 -11.26 -15.32 5.53
N GLU A 228 -10.35 -14.44 5.09
CA GLU A 228 -10.06 -13.20 5.80
C GLU A 228 -11.26 -12.26 5.80
N LEU A 229 -12.05 -12.17 4.73
CA LEU A 229 -13.32 -11.44 4.73
C LEU A 229 -14.39 -12.11 5.59
N LYS A 230 -14.35 -13.42 5.82
CA LYS A 230 -15.24 -14.08 6.79
C LYS A 230 -14.82 -13.78 8.23
N ASP A 231 -13.52 -13.58 8.46
CA ASP A 231 -12.95 -13.27 9.79
C ASP A 231 -12.97 -11.75 10.11
N ASP A 232 -12.87 -10.88 9.10
CA ASP A 232 -12.87 -9.41 9.22
C ASP A 232 -14.25 -8.78 8.98
N LEU A 233 -15.08 -9.35 8.12
CA LEU A 233 -16.52 -9.03 8.09
C LEU A 233 -17.20 -10.17 8.83
N GLY A 234 -17.34 -10.01 10.15
CA GLY A 234 -18.23 -10.85 10.92
C GLY A 234 -19.54 -11.09 10.14
N GLY A 235 -20.19 -12.22 10.39
CA GLY A 235 -21.61 -12.35 10.07
C GLY A 235 -22.40 -11.11 10.55
N PRO A 236 -23.69 -10.94 10.21
CA PRO A 236 -24.48 -9.88 10.80
C PRO A 236 -24.14 -9.81 12.30
N ILE A 237 -23.60 -8.67 12.76
CA ILE A 237 -23.13 -8.54 14.14
C ILE A 237 -24.37 -8.75 14.96
N ALA A 238 -24.51 -9.96 15.47
CA ALA A 238 -25.69 -10.39 16.16
C ALA A 238 -25.32 -10.32 17.62
N LEU A 239 -26.05 -9.50 18.37
CA LEU A 239 -26.09 -9.69 19.79
C LEU A 239 -26.58 -11.13 20.06
N PRO A 240 -26.06 -11.79 21.12
CA PRO A 240 -26.55 -13.08 21.58
C PRO A 240 -28.09 -13.13 21.60
N GLU A 241 -28.68 -14.28 21.26
CA GLU A 241 -30.15 -14.40 21.09
C GLU A 241 -30.94 -13.99 22.34
N THR A 242 -30.34 -14.11 23.53
CA THR A 242 -30.87 -13.64 24.83
C THR A 242 -31.19 -12.14 24.85
N VAL A 243 -30.53 -11.34 24.00
CA VAL A 243 -30.68 -9.88 23.92
C VAL A 243 -31.62 -9.45 22.77
N LYS A 244 -31.90 -10.33 21.80
CA LYS A 244 -32.76 -10.05 20.62
C LYS A 244 -34.24 -9.82 20.95
N GLY A 245 -34.72 -10.34 22.08
CA GLY A 245 -36.09 -10.13 22.54
C GLY A 245 -36.34 -8.67 22.94
N GLY A 246 -36.74 -7.85 21.98
CA GLY A 246 -37.05 -6.42 22.15
C GLY A 246 -36.39 -5.48 21.13
N VAL A 247 -35.57 -6.01 20.22
CA VAL A 247 -34.99 -5.22 19.13
C VAL A 247 -35.83 -5.49 17.88
N GLU A 248 -36.77 -4.60 17.59
CA GLU A 248 -37.24 -4.50 16.20
C GLU A 248 -36.00 -4.23 15.35
N ASP A 249 -35.75 -5.08 14.35
CA ASP A 249 -34.80 -4.81 13.26
C ASP A 249 -35.31 -3.58 12.51
N ASP A 250 -35.17 -2.41 13.13
CA ASP A 250 -35.42 -1.14 12.52
C ASP A 250 -34.19 -0.82 11.66
N ASP A 251 -34.16 -1.47 10.50
CA ASP A 251 -33.29 -1.12 9.37
C ASP A 251 -33.62 0.29 8.82
N ASN A 252 -34.39 1.11 9.56
CA ASN A 252 -34.92 2.39 9.13
C ASN A 252 -35.04 3.43 10.27
N GLN A 253 -33.93 4.11 10.58
CA GLN A 253 -33.95 5.43 11.24
C GLN A 253 -34.55 5.52 12.66
N GLY A 254 -34.20 4.62 13.57
CA GLY A 254 -34.20 4.96 15.00
C GLY A 254 -33.31 6.20 15.23
N PRO A 255 -33.70 7.16 16.11
CA PRO A 255 -32.97 8.42 16.24
C PRO A 255 -31.52 8.11 16.58
N GLU A 256 -30.62 8.46 15.66
CA GLU A 256 -29.18 8.27 15.83
C GLU A 256 -28.78 8.94 17.14
N ASP A 257 -28.54 8.17 18.20
CA ASP A 257 -27.95 8.68 19.43
C ASP A 257 -26.46 8.94 19.18
N ARG A 258 -26.21 9.99 18.36
CA ARG A 258 -24.89 10.54 18.07
C ARG A 258 -24.22 11.08 19.33
N GLY A 259 -24.99 11.33 20.41
CA GLY A 259 -24.53 11.99 21.63
C GLY A 259 -23.36 11.26 22.30
N LEU A 260 -23.41 9.93 22.48
CA LEU A 260 -22.32 9.21 23.15
C LEU A 260 -21.06 9.11 22.29
N GLY A 261 -21.20 8.89 20.98
CA GLY A 261 -20.07 8.85 20.05
C GLY A 261 -19.37 10.22 19.94
N GLU A 262 -20.16 11.28 19.78
CA GLU A 262 -19.68 12.67 19.81
C GLU A 262 -19.04 13.01 21.15
N ALA A 263 -19.61 12.59 22.28
CA ALA A 263 -19.03 12.80 23.60
C ALA A 263 -17.67 12.13 23.75
N LEU A 264 -17.53 10.89 23.28
CA LEU A 264 -16.27 10.14 23.36
C LEU A 264 -15.19 10.72 22.44
N LEU A 265 -15.55 11.15 21.23
CA LEU A 265 -14.62 11.80 20.32
C LEU A 265 -14.19 13.18 20.86
N ALA A 266 -15.14 13.98 21.34
CA ALA A 266 -14.86 15.27 21.96
C ALA A 266 -14.01 15.10 23.23
N ARG A 267 -14.22 14.03 23.99
CA ARG A 267 -13.38 13.69 25.14
C ARG A 267 -11.97 13.28 24.74
N ALA A 268 -11.82 12.45 23.70
CA ALA A 268 -10.50 12.09 23.18
C ALA A 268 -9.73 13.30 22.65
N GLU A 269 -10.42 14.24 22.00
CA GLU A 269 -9.84 15.53 21.60
C GLU A 269 -9.44 16.37 22.82
N CYS A 270 -10.25 16.39 23.88
CA CYS A 270 -9.93 17.07 25.13
C CYS A 270 -8.66 16.49 25.77
N ASP A 271 -8.58 15.17 25.91
CA ASP A 271 -7.41 14.50 26.49
C ASP A 271 -6.14 14.75 25.65
N ALA A 272 -6.25 14.74 24.31
CA ALA A 272 -5.13 15.05 23.41
C ALA A 272 -4.68 16.50 23.53
N ALA A 273 -5.62 17.44 23.66
CA ALA A 273 -5.32 18.86 23.86
C ALA A 273 -4.68 19.12 25.24
N GLU A 274 -5.14 18.44 26.29
CA GLU A 274 -4.54 18.53 27.63
C GLU A 274 -3.12 17.96 27.67
N GLU A 275 -2.85 16.88 26.94
CA GLU A 275 -1.48 16.34 26.83
C GLU A 275 -0.56 17.30 26.06
N ALA A 276 -1.04 17.93 24.99
CA ALA A 276 -0.29 18.94 24.26
C ALA A 276 0.07 20.16 25.14
N VAL A 277 -0.77 20.52 26.13
CA VAL A 277 -0.45 21.56 27.12
C VAL A 277 0.73 21.15 28.01
N LYS A 278 0.81 19.88 28.40
CA LYS A 278 1.91 19.36 29.23
C LYS A 278 3.22 19.27 28.46
N GLU A 279 3.15 18.94 27.17
CA GLU A 279 4.31 18.80 26.29
C GLU A 279 4.86 20.14 25.80
N ALA A 280 4.02 21.17 25.70
CA ALA A 280 4.45 22.50 25.27
C ALA A 280 5.50 23.06 26.25
N VAL A 281 6.64 23.52 25.72
CA VAL A 281 7.75 24.07 26.51
C VAL A 281 7.75 25.59 26.45
N GLU A 282 7.45 26.17 25.28
CA GLU A 282 7.47 27.61 25.08
C GLU A 282 6.15 28.29 25.47
N GLN A 283 6.23 29.50 26.04
CA GLN A 283 5.09 30.26 26.52
C GLN A 283 4.00 30.53 25.46
N PRO A 284 4.31 30.98 24.23
CA PRO A 284 3.28 31.21 23.21
C PRO A 284 2.60 29.91 22.74
N GLU A 285 3.32 28.80 22.70
CA GLU A 285 2.76 27.48 22.36
C GLU A 285 1.85 26.95 23.48
N ARG A 286 2.26 27.16 24.74
CA ARG A 286 1.45 26.84 25.93
C ARG A 286 0.13 27.60 25.95
N ASP A 287 0.15 28.90 25.68
CA ASP A 287 -1.06 29.73 25.68
C ASP A 287 -2.05 29.29 24.58
N ALA A 288 -1.53 28.96 23.39
CA ALA A 288 -2.33 28.42 22.30
C ALA A 288 -2.90 27.01 22.62
N ALA A 289 -2.08 26.13 23.20
CA ALA A 289 -2.50 24.80 23.63
C ALA A 289 -3.57 24.87 24.74
N MET A 290 -3.41 25.79 25.70
CA MET A 290 -4.35 25.97 26.81
C MET A 290 -5.71 26.49 26.32
N THR A 291 -5.72 27.34 25.30
CA THR A 291 -6.94 27.79 24.63
C THR A 291 -7.66 26.63 23.94
N ARG A 292 -6.94 25.82 23.15
CA ARG A 292 -7.51 24.63 22.51
C ARG A 292 -8.04 23.61 23.51
N ALA A 293 -7.32 23.37 24.62
CA ALA A 293 -7.76 22.47 25.68
C ALA A 293 -9.05 22.96 26.34
N ARG A 294 -9.18 24.27 26.58
CA ARG A 294 -10.41 24.87 27.11
C ARG A 294 -11.60 24.66 26.17
N GLU A 295 -11.42 24.94 24.88
CA GLU A 295 -12.47 24.76 23.87
C GLU A 295 -12.86 23.28 23.70
N ALA A 296 -11.88 22.37 23.68
CA ALA A 296 -12.13 20.94 23.62
C ALA A 296 -12.87 20.44 24.87
N ARG A 297 -12.56 20.98 26.05
CA ARG A 297 -13.25 20.65 27.30
C ARG A 297 -14.72 21.10 27.32
N GLU A 298 -15.01 22.32 26.84
CA GLU A 298 -16.39 22.79 26.73
C GLU A 298 -17.19 21.96 25.72
N ARG A 299 -16.57 21.59 24.58
CA ARG A 299 -17.20 20.69 23.60
C ARG A 299 -17.47 19.30 24.19
N ALA A 300 -16.52 18.72 24.93
CA ALA A 300 -16.71 17.44 25.59
C ALA A 300 -17.87 17.48 26.60
N LYS A 301 -17.93 18.53 27.43
CA LYS A 301 -19.00 18.72 28.42
C LYS A 301 -20.38 18.91 27.79
N ALA A 302 -20.45 19.67 26.69
CA ALA A 302 -21.70 19.86 25.94
C ALA A 302 -22.18 18.56 25.30
N ALA A 303 -21.27 17.78 24.71
CA ALA A 303 -21.57 16.49 24.10
C ALA A 303 -21.95 15.41 25.14
N GLU A 304 -21.31 15.39 26.31
CA GLU A 304 -21.72 14.51 27.41
C GLU A 304 -23.14 14.82 27.91
N SER A 305 -23.53 16.11 27.91
CA SER A 305 -24.86 16.55 28.35
C SER A 305 -25.96 16.26 27.33
N SER A 306 -25.62 15.92 26.08
CA SER A 306 -26.58 15.62 25.02
C SER A 306 -26.90 14.12 24.88
N ILE A 307 -26.24 13.24 25.64
CA ILE A 307 -26.52 11.79 25.66
C ILE A 307 -27.92 11.57 26.25
N THR A 308 -28.92 11.42 25.40
CA THR A 308 -30.31 11.56 25.85
C THR A 308 -31.05 10.25 26.04
N ARG A 309 -30.62 9.10 25.47
CA ARG A 309 -31.30 7.80 25.65
C ARG A 309 -30.37 6.58 25.55
N PRO A 310 -30.58 5.52 26.36
CA PRO A 310 -29.95 4.23 26.12
C PRO A 310 -30.42 3.63 24.79
N THR A 311 -29.49 3.19 23.94
CA THR A 311 -29.75 2.69 22.59
C THR A 311 -28.87 1.50 22.25
N ILE A 312 -29.21 0.83 21.15
CA ILE A 312 -28.33 -0.10 20.44
C ILE A 312 -27.99 0.55 19.11
N ARG A 313 -26.70 0.71 18.81
CA ARG A 313 -26.25 1.38 17.58
C ARG A 313 -25.01 0.75 16.99
N ARG A 314 -24.76 1.04 15.70
CA ARG A 314 -23.48 0.73 15.05
C ARG A 314 -22.41 1.73 15.48
N LEU A 315 -21.19 1.24 15.67
CA LEU A 315 -20.00 2.05 15.88
C LEU A 315 -19.22 2.21 14.58
N SER A 316 -18.71 3.42 14.35
CA SER A 316 -17.71 3.70 13.32
C SER A 316 -16.30 3.42 13.85
N MET A 317 -15.35 3.17 12.94
CA MET A 317 -13.97 2.81 13.29
C MET A 317 -13.31 3.80 14.29
N PRO A 318 -13.37 5.14 14.09
CA PRO A 318 -12.68 6.10 14.98
C PRO A 318 -13.16 6.09 16.44
N GLU A 319 -14.34 5.54 16.72
CA GLU A 319 -14.94 5.55 18.06
C GLU A 319 -14.35 4.47 19.00
N HIS A 320 -13.71 3.43 18.46
CA HIS A 320 -13.26 2.28 19.25
C HIS A 320 -12.08 2.62 20.17
N ALA A 321 -11.06 3.33 19.68
CA ALA A 321 -9.90 3.68 20.51
C ALA A 321 -10.27 4.62 21.69
N PRO A 322 -11.13 5.65 21.50
CA PRO A 322 -11.70 6.41 22.61
C PRO A 322 -12.48 5.55 23.61
N LEU A 323 -13.30 4.60 23.14
CA LEU A 323 -14.06 3.70 24.03
C LEU A 323 -13.16 2.83 24.91
N LEU A 324 -12.12 2.24 24.32
CA LEU A 324 -11.15 1.45 25.08
C LEU A 324 -10.43 2.30 26.12
N ARG A 325 -10.04 3.52 25.76
CA ARG A 325 -9.40 4.46 26.70
C ARG A 325 -10.32 4.80 27.86
N ALA A 326 -11.57 5.17 27.58
CA ALA A 326 -12.57 5.47 28.60
C ALA A 326 -12.84 4.26 29.51
N ALA A 327 -12.87 3.05 28.96
CA ALA A 327 -13.02 1.83 29.75
C ALA A 327 -11.81 1.60 30.69
N LEU A 328 -10.59 1.92 30.24
CA LEU A 328 -9.38 1.78 31.06
C LEU A 328 -9.20 2.86 32.14
N THR A 329 -9.81 4.04 31.97
CA THR A 329 -9.64 5.17 32.92
C THR A 329 -10.86 5.42 33.80
N ASP A 330 -12.06 5.13 33.30
CA ASP A 330 -13.31 5.61 33.90
C ASP A 330 -14.18 4.49 34.47
N SER A 331 -13.77 3.21 34.34
CA SER A 331 -14.51 2.10 34.95
C SER A 331 -14.59 2.25 36.47
N ARG A 332 -15.78 2.03 37.04
CA ARG A 332 -16.05 2.25 38.48
C ARG A 332 -16.40 0.98 39.25
N SER A 333 -16.87 -0.05 38.57
CA SER A 333 -17.37 -1.29 39.17
C SER A 333 -16.80 -2.53 38.49
N ARG A 334 -16.81 -2.59 37.15
CA ARG A 334 -16.30 -3.73 36.39
C ARG A 334 -15.86 -3.36 34.97
N LEU A 335 -14.84 -4.05 34.51
CA LEU A 335 -14.32 -3.99 33.14
C LEU A 335 -14.15 -5.40 32.62
N LEU A 336 -14.71 -5.69 31.44
CA LEU A 336 -14.48 -6.96 30.73
C LEU A 336 -13.94 -6.69 29.33
N ILE A 337 -12.83 -7.34 28.99
CA ILE A 337 -12.21 -7.30 27.67
C ILE A 337 -11.98 -8.73 27.19
N VAL A 338 -12.57 -9.08 26.05
CA VAL A 338 -12.30 -10.34 25.35
C VAL A 338 -11.72 -10.03 23.98
N SER A 339 -10.60 -10.64 23.64
CA SER A 339 -9.94 -10.43 22.35
C SER A 339 -9.21 -11.70 21.91
N PRO A 340 -9.26 -12.07 20.62
CA PRO A 340 -8.61 -13.28 20.12
C PRO A 340 -7.08 -13.27 20.31
N TRP A 341 -6.44 -12.13 20.06
CA TRP A 341 -4.99 -11.97 20.20
C TRP A 341 -4.62 -10.87 21.20
N ILE A 342 -3.40 -10.95 21.72
CA ILE A 342 -2.74 -9.92 22.53
C ILE A 342 -1.46 -9.47 21.82
N ARG A 343 -1.23 -8.15 21.71
CA ARG A 343 0.01 -7.58 21.15
C ARG A 343 0.54 -6.47 22.05
N ALA A 344 1.86 -6.45 22.25
CA ALA A 344 2.52 -5.45 23.09
C ALA A 344 2.45 -4.02 22.54
N GLY A 345 2.17 -3.87 21.24
CA GLY A 345 1.88 -2.57 20.63
C GLY A 345 0.59 -1.91 21.15
N VAL A 346 -0.31 -2.69 21.74
CA VAL A 346 -1.56 -2.23 22.38
C VAL A 346 -1.45 -2.37 23.89
N VAL A 347 -1.15 -3.59 24.37
CA VAL A 347 -0.95 -3.89 25.79
C VAL A 347 0.49 -3.54 26.18
N ASN A 348 0.70 -2.26 26.43
CA ASN A 348 1.99 -1.70 26.86
C ASN A 348 1.95 -1.33 28.35
N HIS A 349 3.08 -0.82 28.87
CA HIS A 349 3.20 -0.41 30.27
C HIS A 349 2.11 0.58 30.73
N ARG A 350 1.66 1.49 29.86
CA ARG A 350 0.59 2.45 30.18
C ARG A 350 -0.76 1.75 30.31
N PHE A 351 -1.06 0.83 29.40
CA PHE A 351 -2.27 0.00 29.46
C PHE A 351 -2.34 -0.80 30.75
N VAL A 352 -1.26 -1.52 31.10
CA VAL A 352 -1.15 -2.30 32.33
C VAL A 352 -1.20 -1.39 33.57
N GLY A 353 -0.61 -0.19 33.50
CA GLY A 353 -0.72 0.84 34.52
C GLY A 353 -2.17 1.25 34.80
N SER A 354 -2.95 1.53 33.76
CA SER A 354 -4.36 1.87 33.90
C SER A 354 -5.17 0.74 34.53
N LEU A 355 -4.95 -0.51 34.12
CA LEU A 355 -5.60 -1.66 34.77
C LEU A 355 -5.23 -1.79 36.25
N ARG A 356 -3.96 -1.52 36.60
CA ARG A 356 -3.50 -1.52 37.99
C ARG A 356 -4.19 -0.44 38.82
N ASP A 357 -4.42 0.73 38.24
CA ASP A 357 -5.12 1.82 38.92
C ASP A 357 -6.61 1.48 39.13
N LEU A 358 -7.27 0.86 38.15
CA LEU A 358 -8.62 0.31 38.31
C LEU A 358 -8.68 -0.78 39.40
N ALA A 359 -7.72 -1.70 39.39
CA ALA A 359 -7.65 -2.78 40.37
C ALA A 359 -7.48 -2.23 41.80
N LYS A 360 -6.59 -1.25 42.01
CA LYS A 360 -6.42 -0.55 43.29
C LYS A 360 -7.68 0.20 43.73
N ALA A 361 -8.47 0.70 42.79
CA ALA A 361 -9.75 1.35 43.07
C ALA A 361 -10.89 0.34 43.37
N GLY A 362 -10.61 -0.96 43.37
CA GLY A 362 -11.58 -2.02 43.69
C GLY A 362 -12.47 -2.44 42.52
N VAL A 363 -12.14 -2.01 41.29
CA VAL A 363 -12.89 -2.40 40.08
C VAL A 363 -12.61 -3.86 39.73
N ALA A 364 -13.63 -4.65 39.43
CA ALA A 364 -13.46 -6.04 38.98
C ALA A 364 -13.05 -6.08 37.51
N VAL A 365 -11.87 -6.60 37.20
CA VAL A 365 -11.29 -6.61 35.85
C VAL A 365 -11.22 -8.04 35.31
N TYR A 366 -11.80 -8.28 34.14
CA TYR A 366 -11.81 -9.57 33.45
C TYR A 366 -11.19 -9.42 32.08
N ILE A 367 -10.12 -10.16 31.81
CA ILE A 367 -9.42 -10.13 30.52
C ILE A 367 -9.30 -11.56 30.00
N GLY A 368 -10.03 -11.85 28.92
CA GLY A 368 -10.07 -13.14 28.25
C GLY A 368 -9.41 -13.09 26.88
N TRP A 369 -8.68 -14.14 26.51
CA TRP A 369 -8.07 -14.25 25.18
C TRP A 369 -7.99 -15.69 24.65
N GLY A 370 -7.82 -15.88 23.34
CA GLY A 370 -7.35 -17.15 22.78
C GLY A 370 -7.83 -17.52 21.37
N ILE A 371 -7.12 -18.41 20.65
CA ILE A 371 -7.50 -18.95 19.31
C ILE A 371 -6.90 -20.35 19.01
N GLY A 372 -6.97 -21.31 19.95
CA GLY A 372 -6.69 -22.74 19.72
C GLY A 372 -5.22 -23.19 19.49
N ASP A 373 -5.00 -24.51 19.48
CA ASP A 373 -3.82 -25.32 19.94
C ASP A 373 -2.38 -24.98 19.50
N ASP A 374 -2.12 -24.04 18.60
CA ASP A 374 -0.74 -23.65 18.28
C ASP A 374 -0.31 -22.46 19.17
N LYS A 375 0.02 -22.74 20.44
CA LYS A 375 0.58 -21.76 21.39
C LYS A 375 1.83 -21.02 20.88
N GLU A 376 2.46 -21.50 19.80
CA GLU A 376 3.83 -21.12 19.42
C GLU A 376 4.01 -20.50 18.02
N ARG A 377 2.98 -20.44 17.16
CA ARG A 377 3.19 -19.87 15.80
C ARG A 377 2.95 -18.35 15.80
N ASP A 378 4.05 -17.60 15.91
CA ASP A 378 4.21 -16.12 15.77
C ASP A 378 4.05 -15.23 17.03
N LEU A 379 4.28 -15.75 18.24
CA LEU A 379 4.51 -14.89 19.41
C LEU A 379 5.96 -14.38 19.42
N ARG A 380 6.14 -13.07 19.22
CA ARG A 380 7.43 -12.41 19.44
C ARG A 380 7.69 -12.30 20.94
N GLU A 381 8.96 -12.30 21.37
CA GLU A 381 9.32 -12.11 22.79
C GLU A 381 8.65 -10.89 23.43
N VAL A 382 8.49 -9.80 22.66
CA VAL A 382 7.84 -8.57 23.14
C VAL A 382 6.34 -8.80 23.39
N ASP A 383 5.67 -9.60 22.56
CA ASP A 383 4.26 -9.94 22.74
C ASP A 383 4.06 -10.91 23.93
N ALA A 384 5.05 -11.75 24.24
CA ALA A 384 5.05 -12.59 25.46
C ALA A 384 5.12 -11.76 26.75
N ARG A 385 5.92 -10.68 26.78
CA ARG A 385 5.98 -9.77 27.93
C ARG A 385 4.63 -9.15 28.27
N ALA A 386 3.81 -8.84 27.27
CA ALA A 386 2.47 -8.30 27.51
C ALA A 386 1.55 -9.30 28.21
N ILE A 387 1.70 -10.59 27.91
CA ILE A 387 1.01 -11.68 28.60
C ILE A 387 1.55 -11.80 30.03
N ASP A 388 2.87 -11.85 30.21
CA ASP A 388 3.52 -11.96 31.52
C ASP A 388 3.11 -10.80 32.46
N ASP A 389 3.03 -9.57 31.94
CA ASP A 389 2.61 -8.39 32.70
C ASP A 389 1.14 -8.49 33.15
N LEU A 390 0.26 -9.02 32.31
CA LEU A 390 -1.15 -9.26 32.65
C LEU A 390 -1.32 -10.42 33.64
N GLU A 391 -0.57 -11.51 33.48
CA GLU A 391 -0.54 -12.62 34.44
C GLU A 391 -0.06 -12.16 35.80
N ARG A 392 1.01 -11.34 35.83
CA ARG A 392 1.50 -10.75 37.06
C ARG A 392 0.46 -9.84 37.69
N LEU A 393 -0.23 -9.02 36.91
CA LEU A 393 -1.28 -8.15 37.43
C LEU A 393 -2.43 -8.96 38.06
N SER A 394 -2.84 -10.06 37.42
CA SER A 394 -3.85 -10.99 37.96
C SER A 394 -3.39 -11.70 39.23
N ARG A 395 -2.09 -11.97 39.39
CA ARG A 395 -1.51 -12.48 40.64
C ARG A 395 -1.39 -11.43 41.75
N ASP A 396 -1.15 -10.17 41.38
CA ASP A 396 -0.98 -9.06 42.33
C ASP A 396 -2.33 -8.59 42.93
N PHE A 397 -3.46 -8.86 42.26
CA PHE A 397 -4.78 -8.34 42.63
C PHE A 397 -5.89 -9.39 42.48
N ASP A 398 -6.57 -9.74 43.58
CA ASP A 398 -7.65 -10.75 43.60
C ASP A 398 -8.87 -10.35 42.76
N ASN A 399 -9.07 -9.07 42.50
CA ASN A 399 -10.14 -8.52 41.65
C ASN A 399 -9.75 -8.42 40.17
N VAL A 400 -8.62 -9.00 39.75
CA VAL A 400 -8.18 -9.07 38.35
C VAL A 400 -8.10 -10.52 37.91
N THR A 401 -8.93 -10.90 36.94
CA THR A 401 -8.91 -12.21 36.30
C THR A 401 -8.34 -12.10 34.89
N PHE A 402 -7.19 -12.73 34.64
CA PHE A 402 -6.64 -12.89 33.30
C PHE A 402 -6.61 -14.37 32.92
N LYS A 403 -7.28 -14.75 31.82
CA LYS A 403 -7.45 -16.15 31.45
C LYS A 403 -7.38 -16.40 29.95
N TYR A 404 -6.71 -17.48 29.56
CA TYR A 404 -6.85 -18.06 28.24
C TYR A 404 -8.15 -18.87 28.19
N ILE A 405 -9.09 -18.46 27.34
CA ILE A 405 -10.45 -19.02 27.25
C ILE A 405 -10.64 -19.86 25.97
N GLY A 406 -9.56 -20.37 25.39
CA GLY A 406 -9.60 -21.35 24.31
C GLY A 406 -9.71 -20.74 22.91
N ASN A 407 -10.50 -21.36 22.02
CA ASN A 407 -10.68 -20.91 20.64
C ASN A 407 -11.73 -19.78 20.53
N THR A 408 -11.44 -18.62 21.10
CA THR A 408 -12.36 -17.48 21.09
C THR A 408 -12.03 -16.46 19.99
N HIS A 409 -12.95 -16.28 19.04
CA HIS A 409 -12.85 -15.17 18.09
C HIS A 409 -13.58 -13.90 18.57
N ALA A 410 -14.06 -13.92 19.82
CA ALA A 410 -14.88 -12.85 20.40
C ALA A 410 -14.07 -11.58 20.64
N LYS A 411 -14.71 -10.43 20.41
CA LYS A 411 -14.11 -9.11 20.50
C LYS A 411 -15.06 -8.20 21.26
N VAL A 412 -14.98 -8.33 22.58
CA VAL A 412 -15.96 -7.75 23.48
C VAL A 412 -15.28 -6.75 24.40
N LEU A 413 -15.92 -5.59 24.55
CA LEU A 413 -15.55 -4.60 25.55
C LEU A 413 -16.79 -4.22 26.33
N ILE A 414 -16.77 -4.41 27.65
CA ILE A 414 -17.86 -4.01 28.55
C ILE A 414 -17.31 -3.13 29.65
N GLN A 415 -17.93 -1.96 29.82
CA GLN A 415 -17.64 -1.03 30.90
C GLN A 415 -18.86 -0.89 31.81
N ASP A 416 -18.73 -1.35 33.05
CA ASP A 416 -19.73 -1.22 34.10
C ASP A 416 -21.13 -1.69 33.65
N ARG A 417 -22.13 -0.82 33.81
CA ARG A 417 -23.46 -0.89 33.19
C ARG A 417 -23.63 0.17 32.10
N ARG A 418 -22.53 0.81 31.71
CA ARG A 418 -22.53 2.00 30.83
C ARG A 418 -22.65 1.57 29.38
N PHE A 419 -21.85 0.59 28.96
CA PHE A 419 -21.94 0.04 27.62
C PHE A 419 -21.33 -1.36 27.49
N ALA A 420 -21.77 -2.07 26.46
CA ALA A 420 -21.13 -3.25 25.91
C ALA A 420 -20.92 -3.07 24.40
N VAL A 421 -19.78 -3.51 23.88
CA VAL A 421 -19.44 -3.45 22.46
C VAL A 421 -19.05 -4.82 21.95
N TYR A 422 -19.70 -5.24 20.86
CA TYR A 422 -19.42 -6.49 20.14
C TYR A 422 -19.11 -6.18 18.68
N GLY A 423 -18.07 -6.77 18.11
CA GLY A 423 -17.79 -6.56 16.69
C GLY A 423 -16.52 -7.20 16.17
N SER A 424 -15.87 -6.51 15.22
CA SER A 424 -14.64 -6.96 14.57
C SER A 424 -13.36 -6.33 15.15
N PHE A 425 -13.48 -5.35 16.05
CA PHE A 425 -12.33 -4.60 16.57
C PHE A 425 -11.55 -5.39 17.64
N ASN A 426 -10.29 -5.73 17.37
CA ASN A 426 -9.46 -6.49 18.32
C ASN A 426 -8.91 -5.59 19.45
N TRP A 427 -9.58 -5.57 20.59
CA TRP A 427 -9.28 -4.69 21.72
C TRP A 427 -7.86 -4.82 22.30
N LEU A 428 -7.23 -6.00 22.22
CA LEU A 428 -5.89 -6.24 22.79
C LEU A 428 -4.78 -6.35 21.73
N SER A 429 -5.10 -6.24 20.43
CA SER A 429 -4.12 -6.42 19.36
C SER A 429 -4.20 -5.41 18.21
N PHE A 430 -5.21 -4.54 18.19
CA PHE A 430 -5.36 -3.49 17.19
C PHE A 430 -5.44 -2.10 17.84
N ARG A 431 -4.59 -1.16 17.37
CA ARG A 431 -4.48 0.20 17.95
C ARG A 431 -5.57 1.17 17.49
N GLY A 432 -6.25 0.88 16.36
CA GLY A 432 -7.23 1.80 15.77
C GLY A 432 -6.65 3.17 15.38
N ASP A 433 -5.39 3.22 14.93
CA ASP A 433 -4.70 4.46 14.53
C ASP A 433 -5.34 5.07 13.27
N PRO A 434 -5.97 6.27 13.35
CA PRO A 434 -6.63 6.92 12.21
C PRO A 434 -5.68 7.30 11.07
N HIS A 435 -4.37 7.37 11.33
CA HIS A 435 -3.35 7.77 10.37
C HIS A 435 -2.68 6.59 9.66
N ARG A 436 -3.06 5.35 9.98
CA ARG A 436 -2.62 4.12 9.29
C ARG A 436 -3.63 3.67 8.23
N THR A 437 -3.24 2.71 7.40
CA THR A 437 -4.09 2.14 6.33
C THR A 437 -5.50 1.83 6.84
N PHE A 438 -6.50 2.33 6.13
CA PHE A 438 -7.92 2.17 6.47
C PHE A 438 -8.28 0.68 6.61
N ARG A 439 -8.76 0.30 7.80
CA ARG A 439 -9.37 -1.01 8.11
C ARG A 439 -10.83 -0.75 8.44
N GLU A 440 -11.74 -1.39 7.72
CA GLU A 440 -13.17 -1.30 8.01
C GLU A 440 -13.47 -2.17 9.23
N GLU A 441 -13.88 -1.55 10.34
CA GLU A 441 -14.28 -2.22 11.57
C GLU A 441 -15.78 -1.98 11.77
N LYS A 442 -16.52 -3.05 12.08
CA LYS A 442 -17.96 -2.99 12.34
C LYS A 442 -18.22 -3.53 13.75
N SER A 443 -18.83 -2.72 14.59
CA SER A 443 -19.26 -3.12 15.94
C SER A 443 -20.66 -2.60 16.25
N LEU A 444 -21.37 -3.31 17.12
CA LEU A 444 -22.58 -2.86 17.79
C LEU A 444 -22.24 -2.44 19.21
N MET A 445 -22.78 -1.31 19.62
CA MET A 445 -22.73 -0.80 20.97
C MET A 445 -24.12 -0.86 21.59
N VAL A 446 -24.20 -1.36 22.81
CA VAL A 446 -25.39 -1.41 23.64
C VAL A 446 -25.16 -0.53 24.86
N THR A 447 -26.03 0.45 25.11
CA THR A 447 -25.96 1.32 26.29
C THR A 447 -27.13 1.14 27.25
N ILE A 448 -28.03 0.18 26.97
CA ILE A 448 -29.17 -0.19 27.83
C ILE A 448 -28.64 -0.97 29.05
N PRO A 449 -28.72 -0.43 30.29
CA PRO A 449 -28.03 -1.01 31.44
C PRO A 449 -28.36 -2.48 31.71
N ASP A 450 -29.62 -2.88 31.63
CA ASP A 450 -30.04 -4.28 31.89
C ASP A 450 -29.55 -5.24 30.80
N LYS A 451 -29.42 -4.77 29.56
CA LYS A 451 -28.84 -5.58 28.48
C LYS A 451 -27.32 -5.66 28.61
N VAL A 452 -26.66 -4.60 29.08
CA VAL A 452 -25.23 -4.63 29.39
C VAL A 452 -24.94 -5.65 30.49
N ASP A 453 -25.77 -5.75 31.53
CA ASP A 453 -25.65 -6.82 32.53
C ASP A 453 -25.79 -8.21 31.93
N GLN A 454 -26.84 -8.46 31.14
CA GLN A 454 -27.08 -9.75 30.50
C GLN A 454 -25.89 -10.18 29.62
N LEU A 455 -25.30 -9.22 28.90
CA LEU A 455 -24.11 -9.46 28.09
C LEU A 455 -22.87 -9.71 28.94
N PHE A 456 -22.73 -9.03 30.08
CA PHE A 456 -21.62 -9.25 31.00
C PHE A 456 -21.68 -10.64 31.62
N ASP A 457 -22.85 -11.03 32.14
CA ASP A 457 -23.03 -12.34 32.78
C ASP A 457 -22.77 -13.48 31.79
N LEU A 458 -23.24 -13.34 30.55
CA LEU A 458 -22.98 -14.30 29.47
C LEU A 458 -21.47 -14.46 29.17
N GLU A 459 -20.74 -13.36 29.04
CA GLU A 459 -19.30 -13.43 28.75
C GLU A 459 -18.49 -13.94 29.94
N LEU A 460 -18.98 -13.70 31.16
CA LEU A 460 -18.36 -14.17 32.39
C LEU A 460 -18.37 -15.71 32.49
N GLU A 461 -19.36 -16.39 31.90
CA GLU A 461 -19.40 -17.87 31.86
C GLU A 461 -18.14 -18.47 31.24
N GLN A 462 -17.54 -17.80 30.24
CA GLN A 462 -16.31 -18.27 29.59
C GLN A 462 -15.11 -18.33 30.55
N PHE A 463 -15.11 -17.50 31.61
CA PHE A 463 -14.06 -17.48 32.62
C PHE A 463 -14.21 -18.61 33.65
N ALA A 464 -15.40 -19.22 33.76
CA ALA A 464 -15.69 -20.30 34.71
C ALA A 464 -15.22 -21.69 34.25
N THR A 465 -14.94 -21.88 32.95
CA THR A 465 -14.53 -23.18 32.37
C THR A 465 -13.10 -23.54 32.78
N GLU A 466 -12.87 -24.69 33.44
CA GLU A 466 -11.56 -25.15 33.95
C GLU A 466 -10.45 -25.28 32.88
#